data_AF-A0A2V8XDD3-F1
#
_entry.id   AF-A0A2V8XDD3-F1
#
_cell.length_a   1.000
_cell.length_b   1.000
_cell.length_c   1.000
_cell.angle_alpha   90.00
_cell.angle_beta   90.00
_cell.angle_gamma   90.00
#
_symmetry.space_group_name_H-M   'P 1'
#
loop_
_entity.id
_entity.type
_entity.pdbx_description
1 polymer ?
#
loop_
_entity_poly.entity_id
_entity_poly.type
_entity_poly.pdbx_seq_one_letter_code
_entity_poly.pdbx_strand_id
1 'polypeptide(L)'
;MTLQHVDILFQLIVFLFAISVHESAHAWMANRCGDPTARMLGRITLNPIKHIDPFGTILLPLIAMFTGIPVLGWAKPTPVDPRNFRNPVRDDILTSVVGPISNFVVVCAAVFALAAIAFTSQ
;
A
#
# COMPACT_ATOMS: atom_id res chain seq x y z
N MET A 1 0.47 26.85 -13.39
CA MET A 1 0.35 25.81 -12.35
C MET A 1 -0.81 24.86 -12.66
N THR A 2 -0.90 24.26 -13.85
CA THR A 2 -2.24 23.97 -14.42
C THR A 2 -2.63 22.50 -14.64
N LEU A 3 -1.73 21.56 -14.97
CA LEU A 3 -2.08 20.13 -15.10
C LEU A 3 -1.11 19.23 -14.34
N GLN A 4 0.20 19.49 -14.46
CA GLN A 4 1.24 18.75 -13.76
C GLN A 4 1.04 18.67 -12.23
N HIS A 5 0.54 19.73 -11.59
CA HIS A 5 0.31 19.73 -10.14
C HIS A 5 -0.90 18.86 -9.76
N VAL A 6 -1.90 18.79 -10.65
CA VAL A 6 -3.08 17.93 -10.49
C VAL A 6 -2.68 16.46 -10.65
N ASP A 7 -1.84 16.15 -11.64
CA ASP A 7 -1.32 14.80 -11.87
C ASP A 7 -0.50 14.31 -10.67
N ILE A 8 0.39 15.16 -10.14
CA ILE A 8 1.19 14.84 -8.95
C ILE A 8 0.30 14.61 -7.73
N LEU A 9 -0.70 15.48 -7.52
CA LEU A 9 -1.64 15.32 -6.40
C LEU A 9 -2.42 13.99 -6.51
N PHE A 10 -2.88 13.66 -7.72
CA PHE A 10 -3.57 12.40 -7.98
C PHE A 10 -2.65 11.20 -7.75
N GLN A 11 -1.42 11.23 -8.27
CA GLN A 11 -0.42 10.19 -8.05
C GLN A 11 -0.12 10.01 -6.55
N LEU A 12 -0.01 11.09 -5.78
CA LEU A 12 0.22 11.02 -4.35
C LEU A 12 -0.95 10.33 -3.62
N ILE A 13 -2.19 10.69 -3.95
CA ILE A 13 -3.38 10.06 -3.34
C ILE A 13 -3.43 8.58 -3.67
N VAL A 14 -3.20 8.21 -4.95
CA VAL A 14 -3.19 6.82 -5.40
C VAL A 14 -2.05 6.04 -4.73
N PHE A 15 -0.88 6.65 -4.61
CA PHE A 15 0.28 6.06 -3.95
C PHE A 15 0.02 5.79 -2.46
N LEU A 16 -0.53 6.77 -1.73
CA LEU A 16 -0.92 6.61 -0.32
C LEU A 16 -1.96 5.52 -0.14
N PHE A 17 -2.95 5.45 -1.03
CA PHE A 17 -3.96 4.40 -1.02
C PHE A 17 -3.34 3.02 -1.28
N ALA A 18 -2.51 2.89 -2.32
CA ALA A 18 -1.86 1.64 -2.69
C ALA A 18 -0.97 1.11 -1.55
N ILE A 19 -0.15 1.97 -0.94
CA ILE A 19 0.67 1.61 0.23
C ILE A 19 -0.21 1.18 1.42
N SER A 20 -1.31 1.88 1.67
CA SER A 20 -2.19 1.55 2.80
C SER A 20 -2.82 0.17 2.64
N VAL A 21 -3.24 -0.17 1.43
CA VAL A 21 -3.75 -1.51 1.11
C VAL A 21 -2.64 -2.55 1.27
N HIS A 22 -1.45 -2.28 0.72
CA HIS A 22 -0.28 -3.16 0.77
C HIS A 22 0.12 -3.53 2.20
N GLU A 23 0.36 -2.52 3.04
CA GLU A 23 0.76 -2.72 4.44
C GLU A 23 -0.37 -3.33 5.28
N SER A 24 -1.63 -2.93 5.03
CA SER A 24 -2.76 -3.57 5.69
C SER A 24 -2.91 -5.04 5.29
N ALA A 25 -2.53 -5.43 4.07
CA ALA A 25 -2.56 -6.81 3.63
C ALA A 25 -1.49 -7.66 4.35
N HIS A 26 -0.27 -7.13 4.49
CA HIS A 26 0.77 -7.73 5.34
C HIS A 26 0.28 -7.94 6.77
N ALA A 27 -0.28 -6.90 7.39
CA ALA A 27 -0.81 -6.96 8.75
C ALA A 27 -1.93 -7.99 8.91
N TRP A 28 -2.80 -8.09 7.91
CA TRP A 28 -3.90 -9.05 7.90
C TRP A 28 -3.41 -10.50 7.76
N MET A 29 -2.47 -10.75 6.85
CA MET A 29 -1.91 -12.09 6.63
C MET A 29 -1.09 -12.56 7.82
N ALA A 30 -0.24 -11.69 8.39
CA ALA A 30 0.52 -12.01 9.60
C ALA A 30 -0.42 -12.47 10.73
N ASN A 31 -1.52 -11.74 10.96
CA ASN A 31 -2.54 -12.11 11.93
C ASN A 31 -3.27 -13.42 11.58
N ARG A 32 -3.48 -13.71 10.30
CA ARG A 32 -4.08 -14.97 9.84
C ARG A 32 -3.14 -16.17 10.05
N CYS A 33 -1.84 -15.95 9.89
CA CYS A 33 -0.78 -16.93 10.07
C CYS A 33 -0.39 -17.18 11.54
N GLY A 34 -0.83 -16.32 12.45
CA GLY A 34 -0.69 -16.52 13.90
C GLY A 34 -0.02 -15.36 14.64
N ASP A 35 0.49 -14.34 13.94
CA ASP A 35 1.14 -13.19 14.55
C ASP A 35 0.15 -12.01 14.76
N PRO A 36 -0.35 -11.78 15.99
CA PRO A 36 -1.28 -10.69 16.25
C PRO A 36 -0.60 -9.31 16.34
N THR A 37 0.74 -9.22 16.25
CA THR A 37 1.51 -7.99 16.53
C THR A 37 1.01 -6.78 15.74
N ALA A 38 0.95 -6.89 14.41
CA ALA A 38 0.47 -5.81 13.55
C ALA A 38 -1.00 -5.43 13.84
N ARG A 39 -1.85 -6.43 14.11
CA ARG A 39 -3.27 -6.20 14.46
C ARG A 39 -3.40 -5.44 15.78
N MET A 40 -2.65 -5.83 16.81
CA MET A 40 -2.65 -5.18 18.11
C MET A 40 -2.19 -3.72 18.04
N LEU A 41 -1.30 -3.42 17.09
CA LEU A 41 -0.87 -2.05 16.80
C LEU A 41 -1.85 -1.27 15.91
N GLY A 42 -2.99 -1.86 15.55
CA GLY A 42 -4.01 -1.24 14.72
C GLY A 42 -3.57 -1.01 13.26
N ARG A 43 -2.68 -1.86 12.73
CA ARG A 43 -2.16 -1.75 11.35
C ARG A 43 -3.05 -2.41 10.29
N ILE A 44 -4.09 -3.15 10.68
CA ILE A 44 -5.12 -3.63 9.74
C ILE A 44 -6.10 -2.47 9.51
N THR A 45 -5.72 -1.55 8.64
CA THR A 45 -6.48 -0.32 8.37
C THR A 45 -6.09 0.27 7.03
N LEU A 46 -7.05 0.89 6.33
CA LEU A 46 -6.80 1.67 5.12
C LEU A 46 -6.45 3.13 5.42
N ASN A 47 -6.31 3.50 6.70
CA ASN A 47 -5.91 4.84 7.08
C ASN A 47 -4.41 5.06 6.78
N PRO A 48 -4.05 5.92 5.80
CA PRO A 48 -2.65 6.13 5.41
C PRO A 48 -1.80 6.67 6.54
N ILE A 49 -2.38 7.42 7.48
CA ILE A 49 -1.68 7.99 8.64
C ILE A 49 -0.98 6.90 9.47
N LYS A 50 -1.53 5.67 9.48
CA LYS A 50 -0.97 4.55 10.23
C LYS A 50 0.19 3.85 9.51
N HIS A 51 0.39 4.17 8.24
CA HIS A 51 1.38 3.53 7.35
C HIS A 51 2.41 4.51 6.80
N ILE A 52 2.22 5.82 7.02
CA ILE A 52 3.15 6.86 6.59
C ILE A 52 4.46 6.78 7.38
N ASP A 53 5.57 6.83 6.64
CA ASP A 53 6.88 7.20 7.14
C ASP A 53 7.14 8.68 6.81
N PRO A 54 7.42 9.56 7.80
CA PRO A 54 7.61 10.98 7.56
C PRO A 54 8.73 11.32 6.55
N PHE A 55 9.74 10.46 6.41
CA PHE A 55 10.82 10.66 5.46
C PHE A 55 10.47 10.05 4.10
N GLY A 56 10.10 8.77 4.09
CA GLY A 56 9.82 8.03 2.85
C GLY A 56 8.55 8.47 2.13
N THR A 57 7.50 8.84 2.86
CA THR A 57 6.16 9.09 2.29
C THR A 57 5.82 10.58 2.14
N ILE A 58 6.59 11.50 2.75
CA ILE A 58 6.32 12.96 2.67
C ILE A 58 7.49 13.71 2.03
N LEU A 59 8.72 13.51 2.50
CA LEU A 59 9.86 14.28 2.04
C LEU A 59 10.24 13.95 0.58
N LEU A 60 10.26 12.68 0.20
CA LEU A 60 10.60 12.28 -1.17
C LEU A 60 9.56 12.70 -2.22
N PRO A 61 8.24 12.57 -1.99
CA PRO A 61 7.24 13.12 -2.90
C PRO A 61 7.30 14.65 -3.02
N LEU A 62 7.62 15.36 -1.93
CA LEU A 62 7.84 16.81 -1.96
C LEU A 62 9.06 17.16 -2.83
N ILE A 63 10.19 16.46 -2.67
CA ILE A 63 11.37 16.68 -3.51
C ILE A 63 11.04 16.37 -4.98
N ALA A 64 10.38 15.24 -5.24
CA ALA A 64 9.92 14.86 -6.58
C ALA A 64 9.04 15.95 -7.23
N MET A 65 8.17 16.60 -6.44
CA MET A 65 7.31 17.69 -6.89
C MET A 65 8.12 18.91 -7.40
N PHE A 66 9.25 19.21 -6.78
CA PHE A 66 10.09 20.36 -7.17
C PHE A 66 11.16 20.04 -8.23
N THR A 67 11.53 18.77 -8.37
CA THR A 67 12.66 18.34 -9.20
C THR A 67 12.25 17.54 -10.45
N GLY A 68 11.00 17.09 -10.52
CA GLY A 68 10.46 16.34 -11.67
C GLY A 68 10.93 14.88 -11.78
N ILE A 69 11.66 14.39 -10.78
CA ILE A 69 12.02 12.96 -10.66
C ILE A 69 10.78 12.12 -10.28
N PRO A 70 10.76 10.81 -10.60
CA PRO A 70 9.67 9.94 -10.23
C PRO A 70 9.41 9.95 -8.72
N VAL A 71 8.13 9.85 -8.32
CA VAL A 71 7.75 9.73 -6.91
C VAL A 71 8.23 8.38 -6.39
N LEU A 72 9.39 8.39 -5.72
CA LEU A 72 9.91 7.27 -4.96
C LEU A 72 9.59 7.49 -3.49
N GLY A 73 9.08 6.46 -2.83
CA GLY A 73 8.79 6.52 -1.41
C GLY A 73 8.55 5.13 -0.85
N TRP A 74 8.72 4.99 0.46
CA TRP A 74 8.40 3.77 1.19
C TRP A 74 7.42 4.07 2.32
N ALA A 75 6.71 3.03 2.74
CA ALA A 75 5.84 3.04 3.90
C ALA A 75 6.62 2.79 5.18
N LYS A 76 6.02 3.08 6.33
CA LYS A 76 6.48 2.60 7.62
C LYS A 76 6.19 1.09 7.70
N PRO A 77 7.22 0.22 7.66
CA PRO A 77 7.02 -1.22 7.51
C PRO A 77 6.14 -1.77 8.62
N THR A 78 5.25 -2.69 8.24
CA THR A 78 4.40 -3.41 9.17
C THR A 78 5.25 -4.36 10.02
N PRO A 79 5.15 -4.29 11.37
CA PRO A 79 5.90 -5.18 12.24
C PRO A 79 5.34 -6.60 12.14
N VAL A 80 6.22 -7.55 11.89
CA VAL A 80 5.92 -8.98 11.80
C VAL A 80 6.89 -9.72 12.72
N ASP A 81 6.37 -10.64 13.52
CA ASP A 81 7.14 -11.52 14.40
C ASP A 81 7.00 -12.98 13.94
N PRO A 82 7.99 -13.52 13.20
CA PRO A 82 7.94 -14.90 12.71
C PRO A 82 7.88 -15.96 13.79
N ARG A 83 8.22 -15.62 15.05
CA ARG A 83 8.13 -16.55 16.19
C ARG A 83 6.70 -16.91 16.55
N ASN A 84 5.73 -16.06 16.16
CA ASN A 84 4.30 -16.29 16.39
C ASN A 84 3.64 -17.08 15.25
N PHE A 85 4.36 -17.34 14.14
CA PHE A 85 3.82 -18.09 13.02
C PHE A 85 3.66 -19.57 13.33
N ARG A 86 2.59 -20.16 12.78
CA ARG A 86 2.34 -21.60 12.88
C ARG A 86 3.35 -22.40 12.07
N ASN A 87 3.71 -21.91 10.88
CA ASN A 87 4.71 -22.48 10.00
C ASN A 87 5.69 -21.38 9.55
N PRO A 88 6.79 -21.14 10.29
CA PRO A 88 7.63 -19.96 10.13
C PRO A 88 8.04 -19.65 8.69
N VAL A 89 8.50 -20.64 7.92
CA VAL A 89 8.96 -20.43 6.54
C VAL A 89 7.80 -20.11 5.59
N ARG A 90 6.74 -20.94 5.62
CA ARG A 90 5.61 -20.78 4.71
C ARG A 90 4.85 -19.49 4.98
N ASP A 91 4.63 -19.19 6.25
CA ASP A 91 3.83 -18.06 6.68
C ASP A 91 4.57 -16.73 6.47
N ASP A 92 5.90 -16.73 6.60
CA ASP A 92 6.74 -15.59 6.23
C ASP A 92 6.69 -15.31 4.72
N ILE A 93 6.76 -16.34 3.88
CA ILE A 93 6.59 -16.21 2.42
C ILE A 93 5.20 -15.66 2.08
N LEU A 94 4.13 -16.23 2.66
CA LEU A 94 2.77 -15.77 2.41
C LEU A 94 2.57 -14.33 2.87
N THR A 95 3.09 -13.98 4.04
CA THR A 95 3.03 -12.62 4.57
C THR A 95 3.82 -11.67 3.68
N SER A 96 4.98 -12.06 3.14
CA SER A 96 5.78 -11.19 2.26
C SER A 96 5.17 -10.99 0.87
N VAL A 97 4.49 -11.99 0.32
CA VAL A 97 3.94 -11.93 -1.04
C VAL A 97 2.54 -11.32 -1.09
N VAL A 98 1.77 -11.34 0.01
CA VAL A 98 0.39 -10.83 0.01
C VAL A 98 0.30 -9.33 -0.31
N GLY A 99 1.30 -8.52 0.09
CA GLY A 99 1.31 -7.08 -0.20
C GLY A 99 1.37 -6.79 -1.70
N PRO A 100 2.36 -7.34 -2.45
CA PRO A 100 2.37 -7.23 -3.91
C PRO A 100 1.08 -7.76 -4.56
N ILE A 101 0.56 -8.89 -4.09
CA ILE A 101 -0.70 -9.46 -4.60
C ILE A 101 -1.87 -8.49 -4.38
N SER A 102 -1.98 -7.83 -3.22
CA SER A 102 -3.09 -6.92 -2.95
C SER A 102 -3.10 -5.74 -3.93
N ASN A 103 -1.93 -5.21 -4.30
CA ASN A 103 -1.85 -4.14 -5.28
C ASN A 103 -2.27 -4.62 -6.68
N PHE A 104 -1.87 -5.83 -7.07
CA PHE A 104 -2.29 -6.42 -8.34
C PHE A 104 -3.81 -6.60 -8.39
N VAL A 105 -4.42 -7.08 -7.30
CA VAL A 105 -5.88 -7.21 -7.17
C VAL A 105 -6.57 -5.84 -7.31
N VAL A 106 -6.05 -4.81 -6.64
CA VAL A 106 -6.59 -3.43 -6.74
C VAL A 106 -6.51 -2.91 -8.17
N VAL A 107 -5.37 -3.08 -8.85
CA VAL A 107 -5.20 -2.62 -10.24
C VAL A 107 -6.14 -3.36 -11.18
N CYS A 108 -6.24 -4.69 -11.08
CA CYS A 108 -7.19 -5.46 -11.88
C CYS A 108 -8.62 -4.97 -11.65
N ALA A 109 -9.05 -4.82 -10.39
CA ALA A 109 -10.39 -4.34 -10.05
C ALA A 109 -10.67 -2.94 -10.64
N ALA A 110 -9.70 -2.03 -10.55
CA ALA A 110 -9.81 -0.68 -11.12
C ALA A 110 -9.93 -0.72 -12.66
N VAL A 111 -9.13 -1.54 -13.34
CA VAL A 111 -9.19 -1.71 -14.80
C VAL A 111 -10.55 -2.28 -15.23
N PHE A 112 -11.05 -3.32 -14.54
CA PHE A 112 -12.38 -3.87 -14.82
C PHE A 112 -13.49 -2.84 -14.61
N ALA A 113 -13.43 -2.06 -13.54
CA ALA A 113 -14.42 -1.02 -13.27
C ALA A 113 -14.42 0.07 -14.36
N LEU A 114 -13.24 0.55 -14.76
CA LEU A 114 -13.11 1.54 -15.83
C LEU A 114 -13.58 1.00 -17.18
N ALA A 115 -13.26 -0.26 -17.51
CA ALA A 115 -13.73 -0.89 -18.72
C ALA A 115 -15.26 -1.00 -18.73
N ALA A 116 -15.87 -1.44 -17.63
CA ALA A 116 -17.33 -1.53 -17.51
C ALA A 116 -18.01 -0.16 -17.70
N ILE A 117 -17.48 0.89 -17.08
CA ILE A 117 -17.98 2.26 -17.26
C ILE A 117 -17.89 2.68 -18.73
N ALA A 118 -16.73 2.45 -19.36
CA ALA A 118 -16.52 2.78 -20.76
C ALA A 118 -17.51 2.05 -21.69
N PHE A 119 -17.78 0.77 -21.45
CA PHE A 119 -18.79 -0.01 -22.19
C PHE A 119 -20.21 0.52 -21.98
N THR A 120 -20.57 0.98 -20.78
CA THR A 120 -21.91 1.53 -20.52
C THR A 120 -22.11 2.95 -21.05
N SER A 121 -21.03 3.67 -21.35
CA SER A 121 -21.05 5.04 -21.86
C SER A 121 -21.09 5.15 -23.39
N GLN A 122 -21.04 4.01 -24.10
CA GLN A 122 -21.23 3.91 -25.55
C GLN A 122 -22.68 3.54 -25.87
#